data_AF-A0A7W9KL67-F1
#
_entry.id   AF-A0A7W9KL67-F1
#
_cell.length_a   1.000
_cell.length_b   1.000
_cell.length_c   1.000
_cell.angle_alpha   90.00
_cell.angle_beta   90.00
_cell.angle_gamma   90.00
#
_symmetry.space_group_name_H-M   'P 1'
#
loop_
_entity.id
_entity.type
_entity.pdbx_description
1 polymer ?
#
loop_
_entity_poly.entity_id
_entity_poly.type
_entity_poly.pdbx_seq_one_letter_code
_entity_poly.pdbx_strand_id
1 'polypeptide(L)'
;MPDSEGLLAGTYTYGTKYNVDGSVYASNYAAAGNLPAESVLYTYNDLGGLQSSSGGYDGNTFEYVTDTQYTRYGEVARTQLGEPGKRVWLSNYYDDHTRQVNRMIVDAEVSAPMQADVHYTYDHAGNVTSIADTPQGKPADIQCFTLDYLQRITEAWTPSGGCDQAPAVATLSGPAPYWQSFAYDKVGNRLAETDHTAAGDTVSTSAFPPTGHTLSGVSSTGPGGAKSSQYVYDASGNTITRKLPGATQQLDWDADGRLAKVTEGSNVTDFVYDADGNRLIRHDNTGATLYLAGEELRITKAGAAEATRYYSYGKRTVAVRDGSGLSWLAGDIQDTSQIAIGSDSQQVTQRRQLPFGAPRGGSALFPGQKGFVGGTIDSSIGLTQLGIREYDPTLGRFLSVDPVANQDDSQQLHGYTYADNNPITKMDPSGADWFTDYLNIITGPPPAPPAAGARRCRSRWDRCRRRRGRRQ
;
A
#
# COMPACT_ATOMS: atom_id res chain seq x y z
N MET A 1 -19.17 -17.06 -1.29
CA MET A 1 -19.95 -15.95 -1.83
C MET A 1 -21.36 -16.43 -2.16
N PRO A 2 -22.43 -15.75 -1.69
CA PRO A 2 -23.81 -16.20 -1.90
C PRO A 2 -24.28 -15.97 -3.35
N ASP A 3 -25.35 -16.68 -3.74
CA ASP A 3 -25.94 -16.63 -5.07
C ASP A 3 -26.47 -15.24 -5.46
N SER A 4 -26.74 -14.36 -4.49
CA SER A 4 -27.16 -12.97 -4.73
C SER A 4 -26.12 -12.14 -5.47
N GLU A 5 -24.84 -12.53 -5.39
CA GLU A 5 -23.73 -11.82 -6.06
C GLU A 5 -23.53 -12.29 -7.53
N GLY A 6 -24.47 -13.07 -8.06
CA GLY A 6 -24.48 -13.47 -9.47
C GLY A 6 -23.21 -14.21 -9.89
N LEU A 7 -22.45 -13.64 -10.83
CA LEU A 7 -21.22 -14.27 -11.35
C LEU A 7 -20.05 -14.28 -10.35
N LEU A 8 -20.17 -13.58 -9.21
CA LEU A 8 -19.23 -13.70 -8.09
C LEU A 8 -19.59 -14.84 -7.13
N ALA A 9 -20.77 -15.45 -7.29
CA ALA A 9 -21.21 -16.55 -6.43
C ALA A 9 -20.27 -17.76 -6.57
N GLY A 10 -20.01 -18.42 -5.44
CA GLY A 10 -19.09 -19.56 -5.42
C GLY A 10 -18.34 -19.74 -4.12
N THR A 11 -17.55 -20.81 -4.07
CA THR A 11 -16.65 -21.12 -2.95
C THR A 11 -15.21 -20.95 -3.41
N TYR A 12 -14.52 -20.00 -2.81
CA TYR A 12 -13.09 -19.76 -3.03
C TYR A 12 -12.33 -20.32 -1.82
N THR A 13 -11.47 -21.31 -2.07
CA THR A 13 -10.76 -22.01 -1.01
C THR A 13 -9.29 -21.61 -1.03
N TYR A 14 -8.83 -21.07 0.09
CA TYR A 14 -7.43 -20.71 0.35
C TYR A 14 -6.88 -21.62 1.43
N GLY A 15 -5.56 -21.74 1.48
CA GLY A 15 -4.93 -22.46 2.56
C GLY A 15 -3.45 -22.17 2.67
N THR A 16 -2.97 -22.15 3.90
CA THR A 16 -1.55 -22.04 4.20
C THR A 16 -1.08 -23.33 4.83
N LYS A 17 0.01 -23.89 4.30
CA LYS A 17 0.72 -25.03 4.91
C LYS A 17 1.94 -24.48 5.62
N TYR A 18 2.24 -25.03 6.78
CA TYR A 18 3.37 -24.60 7.61
C TYR A 18 4.37 -25.74 7.80
N ASN A 19 5.63 -25.37 7.91
CA ASN A 19 6.69 -26.24 8.42
C ASN A 19 6.52 -26.44 9.93
N VAL A 20 7.29 -27.36 10.51
CA VAL A 20 7.25 -27.68 11.94
C VAL A 20 7.62 -26.50 12.83
N ASP A 21 8.49 -25.61 12.34
CA ASP A 21 8.92 -24.39 13.01
C ASP A 21 7.91 -23.22 12.90
N GLY A 22 6.79 -23.42 12.19
CA GLY A 22 5.76 -22.42 11.96
C GLY A 22 6.02 -21.49 10.78
N SER A 23 7.12 -21.65 10.05
CA SER A 23 7.34 -20.94 8.79
C SER A 23 6.37 -21.42 7.70
N VAL A 24 6.01 -20.55 6.76
CA VAL A 24 5.04 -20.88 5.70
C VAL A 24 5.70 -21.78 4.67
N TYR A 25 5.25 -23.03 4.57
CA TYR A 25 5.69 -23.97 3.55
C TYR A 25 5.03 -23.71 2.20
N ALA A 26 3.73 -23.39 2.20
CA ALA A 26 2.98 -23.16 0.98
C ALA A 26 1.77 -22.24 1.19
N SER A 27 1.45 -21.44 0.19
CA SER A 27 0.20 -20.69 0.06
C SER A 27 -0.60 -21.23 -1.12
N ASN A 28 -1.90 -21.47 -0.92
CA ASN A 28 -2.80 -21.97 -1.96
C ASN A 28 -3.81 -20.89 -2.31
N TYR A 29 -3.82 -20.52 -3.58
CA TYR A 29 -4.76 -19.58 -4.18
C TYR A 29 -5.90 -20.34 -4.85
N ALA A 30 -7.10 -19.80 -4.74
CA ALA A 30 -8.27 -20.38 -5.37
C ALA A 30 -8.21 -20.20 -6.89
N ALA A 31 -9.00 -21.00 -7.62
CA ALA A 31 -9.32 -20.64 -8.99
C ALA A 31 -10.24 -19.40 -8.95
N ALA A 32 -9.89 -18.37 -9.70
CA ALA A 32 -10.65 -17.12 -9.76
C ALA A 32 -10.63 -16.58 -11.19
N GLY A 33 -11.81 -16.34 -11.76
CA GLY A 33 -11.95 -15.79 -13.12
C GLY A 33 -11.15 -16.59 -14.15
N ASN A 34 -10.19 -15.94 -14.79
CA ASN A 34 -9.29 -16.51 -15.79
C ASN A 34 -7.97 -17.07 -15.21
N LEU A 35 -7.79 -17.10 -13.89
CA LEU A 35 -6.62 -17.68 -13.23
C LEU A 35 -6.96 -19.03 -12.58
N PRO A 36 -6.18 -20.09 -12.86
CA PRO A 36 -6.38 -21.40 -12.24
C PRO A 36 -5.95 -21.37 -10.76
N ALA A 37 -6.43 -22.35 -10.00
CA ALA A 37 -5.93 -22.58 -8.65
C ALA A 37 -4.43 -22.87 -8.69
N GLU A 38 -3.70 -22.34 -7.72
CA GLU A 38 -2.24 -22.43 -7.72
C GLU A 38 -1.72 -22.62 -6.29
N SER A 39 -0.73 -23.49 -6.13
CA SER A 39 0.03 -23.62 -4.90
C SER A 39 1.41 -23.00 -5.10
N VAL A 40 1.76 -22.03 -4.26
CA VAL A 40 3.09 -21.42 -4.19
C VAL A 40 3.82 -22.00 -2.99
N LEU A 41 4.97 -22.61 -3.25
CA LEU A 41 5.85 -23.22 -2.27
C LEU A 41 6.95 -22.23 -1.90
N TYR A 42 7.40 -22.30 -0.64
CA TYR A 42 8.51 -21.51 -0.13
C TYR A 42 9.57 -22.44 0.44
N THR A 43 10.84 -22.11 0.18
CA THR A 43 11.98 -22.79 0.79
C THR A 43 12.74 -21.83 1.69
N TYR A 44 13.51 -22.40 2.61
CA TYR A 44 14.27 -21.67 3.61
C TYR A 44 15.69 -22.21 3.68
N ASN A 45 16.65 -21.35 4.00
CA ASN A 45 18.01 -21.75 4.28
C ASN A 45 18.16 -22.29 5.72
N ASP A 46 19.35 -22.79 6.05
CA ASP A 46 19.64 -23.40 7.37
C ASP A 46 19.51 -22.43 8.56
N LEU A 47 19.42 -21.12 8.30
CA LEU A 47 19.23 -20.08 9.30
C LEU A 47 17.76 -19.60 9.38
N GLY A 48 16.84 -20.24 8.65
CA GLY A 48 15.42 -19.89 8.62
C GLY A 48 15.07 -18.68 7.75
N GLY A 49 16.02 -18.17 6.96
CA GLY A 49 15.76 -17.14 5.96
C GLY A 49 15.08 -17.73 4.73
N LEU A 50 14.05 -17.05 4.21
CA LEU A 50 13.42 -17.40 2.93
C LEU A 50 14.44 -17.48 1.80
N GLN A 51 14.51 -18.61 1.10
CA GLN A 51 15.52 -18.86 0.07
C GLN A 51 14.97 -18.73 -1.35
N SER A 52 13.82 -19.37 -1.62
CA SER A 52 13.18 -19.34 -2.94
C SER A 52 11.66 -19.50 -2.81
N SER A 53 10.95 -19.20 -3.90
CA SER A 53 9.52 -19.52 -4.04
C SER A 53 9.18 -19.89 -5.47
N SER A 54 8.38 -20.94 -5.64
CA SER A 54 7.91 -21.42 -6.93
C SER A 54 6.44 -21.81 -6.84
N GLY A 55 5.71 -21.65 -7.93
CA GLY A 55 4.32 -22.08 -8.04
C GLY A 55 4.12 -23.09 -9.15
N GLY A 56 2.89 -23.60 -9.26
CA GLY A 56 2.54 -24.47 -10.35
C GLY A 56 1.04 -24.61 -10.53
N TYR A 57 0.63 -24.64 -11.80
CA TYR A 57 -0.73 -24.91 -12.24
C TYR A 57 -0.68 -25.51 -13.66
N ASP A 58 -1.72 -26.26 -14.04
CA ASP A 58 -1.84 -26.92 -15.35
C ASP A 58 -0.62 -27.76 -15.77
N GLY A 59 0.07 -28.36 -14.79
CA GLY A 59 1.27 -29.18 -15.01
C GLY A 59 2.56 -28.39 -15.28
N ASN A 60 2.51 -27.06 -15.23
CA ASN A 60 3.68 -26.20 -15.36
C ASN A 60 4.21 -25.77 -13.99
N THR A 61 5.52 -25.52 -13.91
CA THR A 61 6.17 -24.91 -12.76
C THR A 61 6.58 -23.50 -13.14
N PHE A 62 6.40 -22.55 -12.22
CA PHE A 62 6.77 -21.15 -12.39
C PHE A 62 7.68 -20.74 -11.24
N GLU A 63 8.91 -20.36 -11.56
CA GLU A 63 9.86 -19.85 -10.58
C GLU A 63 9.61 -18.36 -10.33
N TYR A 64 9.23 -18.00 -9.10
CA TYR A 64 9.00 -16.60 -8.71
C TYR A 64 10.27 -15.97 -8.17
N VAL A 65 10.78 -16.52 -7.06
CA VAL A 65 12.05 -16.12 -6.46
C VAL A 65 12.99 -17.31 -6.57
N THR A 66 14.10 -17.17 -7.29
CA THR A 66 15.05 -18.26 -7.52
C THR A 66 16.24 -18.23 -6.58
N ASP A 67 16.54 -17.08 -5.96
CA ASP A 67 17.60 -16.96 -4.95
C ASP A 67 17.34 -15.75 -4.03
N THR A 68 17.75 -15.87 -2.78
CA THR A 68 17.76 -14.76 -1.81
C THR A 68 19.08 -14.73 -1.07
N GLN A 69 19.71 -13.57 -1.04
CA GLN A 69 20.97 -13.33 -0.36
C GLN A 69 20.74 -12.41 0.84
N TYR A 70 21.43 -12.72 1.92
CA TYR A 70 21.30 -12.03 3.19
C TYR A 70 22.62 -11.37 3.60
N THR A 71 22.51 -10.25 4.32
CA THR A 71 23.65 -9.69 5.06
C THR A 71 24.01 -10.61 6.22
N ARG A 72 25.17 -10.37 6.85
CA ARG A 72 25.56 -11.04 8.12
C ARG A 72 24.58 -10.80 9.28
N TYR A 73 23.68 -9.83 9.15
CA TYR A 73 22.67 -9.48 10.17
C TYR A 73 21.29 -10.08 9.84
N GLY A 74 21.16 -10.85 8.76
CA GLY A 74 19.90 -11.47 8.36
C GLY A 74 18.96 -10.54 7.59
N GLU A 75 19.43 -9.37 7.15
CA GLU A 75 18.65 -8.47 6.28
C GLU A 75 18.74 -8.95 4.83
N VAL A 76 17.66 -8.80 4.04
CA VAL A 76 17.67 -9.18 2.62
C VAL A 76 18.57 -8.24 1.84
N ALA A 77 19.71 -8.74 1.36
CA ALA A 77 20.64 -8.01 0.51
C ALA A 77 20.24 -8.07 -0.97
N ARG A 78 19.73 -9.21 -1.43
CA ARG A 78 19.30 -9.38 -2.82
C ARG A 78 18.21 -10.43 -2.97
N THR A 79 17.22 -10.16 -3.80
CA THR A 79 16.22 -11.13 -4.27
C THR A 79 16.35 -11.28 -5.77
N GLN A 80 16.50 -12.52 -6.27
CA GLN A 80 16.52 -12.84 -7.69
C GLN A 80 15.16 -13.41 -8.10
N LEU A 81 14.54 -12.78 -9.11
CA LEU A 81 13.23 -13.12 -9.63
C LEU A 81 13.34 -13.78 -11.00
N GLY A 82 12.46 -14.74 -11.27
CA GLY A 82 12.33 -15.39 -12.58
C GLY A 82 13.47 -16.35 -12.95
N GLU A 83 13.35 -16.89 -14.16
CA GLU A 83 14.22 -17.93 -14.73
C GLU A 83 15.40 -17.34 -15.53
N PRO A 84 16.51 -18.10 -15.70
CA PRO A 84 17.66 -17.67 -16.50
C PRO A 84 17.28 -17.18 -17.91
N GLY A 85 17.84 -16.03 -18.32
CA GLY A 85 17.56 -15.37 -19.59
C GLY A 85 16.46 -14.29 -19.50
N LYS A 86 15.74 -14.21 -18.37
CA LYS A 86 14.69 -13.21 -18.11
C LYS A 86 14.60 -12.84 -16.62
N ARG A 87 15.73 -12.84 -15.91
CA ARG A 87 15.79 -12.54 -14.47
C ARG A 87 15.65 -11.05 -14.17
N VAL A 88 15.14 -10.77 -12.98
CA VAL A 88 15.15 -9.44 -12.36
C VAL A 88 15.82 -9.57 -10.99
N TRP A 89 16.57 -8.55 -10.58
CA TRP A 89 17.18 -8.52 -9.25
C TRP A 89 16.77 -7.27 -8.50
N LEU A 90 16.36 -7.47 -7.24
CA LEU A 90 16.08 -6.42 -6.28
C LEU A 90 17.18 -6.44 -5.24
N SER A 91 18.06 -5.44 -5.25
CA SER A 91 19.20 -5.36 -4.33
C SER A 91 19.01 -4.24 -3.32
N ASN A 92 19.24 -4.52 -2.04
CA ASN A 92 19.23 -3.52 -0.97
C ASN A 92 20.64 -3.42 -0.35
N TYR A 93 21.11 -2.20 -0.18
CA TYR A 93 22.33 -1.88 0.56
C TYR A 93 21.97 -1.08 1.80
N TYR A 94 22.72 -1.33 2.86
CA TYR A 94 22.45 -0.81 4.20
C TYR A 94 23.64 0.00 4.67
N ASP A 95 23.40 1.09 5.39
CA ASP A 95 24.44 1.83 6.08
C ASP A 95 25.16 0.94 7.10
N ASP A 96 26.48 1.02 7.16
CA ASP A 96 27.30 0.16 8.03
C ASP A 96 27.09 0.43 9.52
N HIS A 97 26.64 1.63 9.89
CA HIS A 97 26.47 2.06 11.27
C HIS A 97 25.00 2.03 11.70
N THR A 98 24.08 2.59 10.91
CA THR A 98 22.66 2.69 11.27
C THR A 98 21.84 1.48 10.83
N ARG A 99 22.36 0.68 9.88
CA ARG A 99 21.65 -0.42 9.22
C ARG A 99 20.36 0.01 8.50
N GLN A 100 20.18 1.30 8.24
CA GLN A 100 19.10 1.78 7.38
C GLN A 100 19.43 1.50 5.91
N VAL A 101 18.41 1.21 5.09
CA VAL A 101 18.60 1.04 3.65
C VAL A 101 19.05 2.37 3.06
N ASN A 102 20.26 2.45 2.52
CA ASN A 102 20.76 3.69 1.90
C ASN A 102 20.77 3.63 0.37
N ARG A 103 20.62 2.44 -0.22
CA ARG A 103 20.53 2.27 -1.67
C ARG A 103 19.70 1.05 -2.06
N MET A 104 18.87 1.19 -3.08
CA MET A 104 18.12 0.10 -3.71
C MET A 104 18.37 0.09 -5.22
N ILE A 105 18.69 -1.07 -5.77
CA ILE A 105 18.93 -1.26 -7.21
C ILE A 105 17.92 -2.25 -7.77
N VAL A 106 17.35 -1.92 -8.92
CA VAL A 106 16.54 -2.84 -9.73
C VAL A 106 17.29 -3.13 -11.01
N ASP A 107 17.71 -4.38 -11.20
CA ASP A 107 18.34 -4.85 -12.45
C ASP A 107 17.42 -5.82 -13.18
N ALA A 108 17.50 -5.83 -14.51
CA ALA A 108 16.85 -6.83 -15.37
C ALA A 108 17.89 -7.47 -16.31
N GLU A 109 17.66 -8.73 -16.71
CA GLU A 109 18.53 -9.50 -17.61
C GLU A 109 18.32 -9.05 -19.07
N VAL A 110 18.60 -7.77 -19.32
CA VAL A 110 18.46 -7.07 -20.61
C VAL A 110 19.77 -6.34 -20.92
N SER A 111 19.88 -5.77 -22.13
CA SER A 111 21.11 -5.10 -22.60
C SER A 111 21.55 -3.90 -21.75
N ALA A 112 20.59 -3.15 -21.19
CA ALA A 112 20.82 -2.08 -20.24
C ALA A 112 20.24 -2.50 -18.88
N PRO A 113 21.00 -3.20 -18.03
CA PRO A 113 20.44 -3.96 -16.90
C PRO A 113 19.83 -3.07 -15.81
N MET A 114 20.47 -1.95 -15.47
CA MET A 114 20.05 -1.11 -14.35
C MET A 114 18.79 -0.31 -14.69
N GLN A 115 17.66 -0.74 -14.13
CA GLN A 115 16.37 -0.11 -14.32
C GLN A 115 16.13 1.05 -13.36
N ALA A 116 16.64 0.95 -12.14
CA ALA A 116 16.62 1.99 -11.11
C ALA A 116 17.85 1.87 -10.20
N ASP A 117 18.31 3.01 -9.67
CA ASP A 117 19.44 3.13 -8.74
C ASP A 117 19.12 4.20 -7.69
N VAL A 118 18.33 3.82 -6.69
CA VAL A 118 17.72 4.72 -5.73
C VAL A 118 18.61 4.86 -4.50
N HIS A 119 19.06 6.08 -4.21
CA HIS A 119 19.82 6.41 -3.01
C HIS A 119 18.95 7.16 -2.02
N TYR A 120 19.03 6.78 -0.75
CA TYR A 120 18.33 7.43 0.36
C TYR A 120 19.33 8.18 1.24
N THR A 121 19.02 9.44 1.54
CA THR A 121 19.74 10.23 2.54
C THR A 121 18.83 10.51 3.73
N TYR A 122 19.42 10.49 4.92
CA TYR A 122 18.71 10.66 6.18
C TYR A 122 19.29 11.83 6.98
N ASP A 123 18.46 12.49 7.78
CA ASP A 123 18.95 13.32 8.88
C ASP A 123 19.38 12.47 10.09
N HIS A 124 19.93 13.12 11.13
CA HIS A 124 20.36 12.42 12.35
C HIS A 124 19.22 11.77 13.15
N ALA A 125 17.97 12.16 12.91
CA ALA A 125 16.80 11.56 13.53
C ALA A 125 16.25 10.38 12.70
N GLY A 126 16.83 10.10 11.54
CA GLY A 126 16.44 9.02 10.65
C GLY A 126 15.32 9.40 9.67
N ASN A 127 14.99 10.68 9.51
CA ASN A 127 14.04 11.12 8.49
C ASN A 127 14.69 11.16 7.13
N VAL A 128 13.97 10.70 6.10
CA VAL A 128 14.43 10.77 4.71
C VAL A 128 14.44 12.22 4.24
N THR A 129 15.59 12.72 3.83
CA THR A 129 15.79 14.07 3.28
C THR A 129 16.03 14.07 1.77
N SER A 130 16.39 12.92 1.20
CA SER A 130 16.52 12.75 -0.25
C SER A 130 16.20 11.33 -0.71
N ILE A 131 15.57 11.25 -1.87
CA ILE A 131 15.43 10.02 -2.67
C ILE A 131 15.98 10.33 -4.07
N ALA A 132 17.13 9.77 -4.43
CA ALA A 132 17.81 10.03 -5.69
C ALA A 132 17.89 8.76 -6.54
N ASP A 133 17.01 8.62 -7.54
CA ASP A 133 17.07 7.56 -8.54
C ASP A 133 17.99 7.99 -9.70
N THR A 134 19.18 7.41 -9.79
CA THR A 134 20.21 7.79 -10.78
C THR A 134 20.65 6.61 -11.65
N PRO A 135 19.76 5.96 -12.42
CA PRO A 135 20.12 4.79 -13.21
C PRO A 135 21.05 5.16 -14.37
N GLN A 136 21.99 4.28 -14.69
CA GLN A 136 22.99 4.50 -15.72
C GLN A 136 22.33 4.63 -17.09
N GLY A 137 22.64 5.70 -17.82
CA GLY A 137 22.11 5.94 -19.16
C GLY A 137 20.65 6.40 -19.20
N LYS A 138 20.04 6.72 -18.06
CA LYS A 138 18.69 7.30 -17.96
C LYS A 138 18.73 8.64 -17.22
N PRO A 139 17.73 9.53 -17.40
CA PRO A 139 17.64 10.76 -16.61
C PRO A 139 17.53 10.45 -15.12
N ALA A 140 18.27 11.21 -14.31
CA ALA A 140 18.14 11.16 -12.85
C ALA A 140 16.80 11.75 -12.39
N ASP A 141 16.21 11.15 -11.35
CA ASP A 141 15.03 11.64 -10.64
C ASP A 141 15.42 11.83 -9.17
N ILE A 142 15.89 13.03 -8.86
CA ILE A 142 16.32 13.41 -7.52
C ILE A 142 15.16 14.13 -6.87
N GLN A 143 14.73 13.65 -5.70
CA GLN A 143 13.74 14.29 -4.85
C GLN A 143 14.41 14.72 -3.54
N CYS A 144 14.07 15.93 -3.10
CA CYS A 144 14.60 16.54 -1.89
C CYS A 144 13.45 16.99 -0.99
N PHE A 145 13.65 16.86 0.33
CA PHE A 145 12.64 17.16 1.33
C PHE A 145 13.22 18.04 2.42
N THR A 146 12.48 19.09 2.80
CA THR A 146 12.78 19.87 4.00
C THR A 146 11.73 19.58 5.05
N LEU A 147 12.16 19.47 6.31
CA LEU A 147 11.31 19.17 7.45
C LEU A 147 11.32 20.33 8.45
N ASP A 148 10.20 20.55 9.15
CA ASP A 148 10.18 21.44 10.30
C ASP A 148 10.65 20.76 11.59
N TYR A 149 10.61 21.49 12.71
CA TYR A 149 11.04 21.01 14.02
C TYR A 149 10.18 19.85 14.58
N LEU A 150 8.99 19.61 14.01
CA LEU A 150 8.12 18.48 14.33
C LEU A 150 8.28 17.33 13.32
N GLN A 151 9.29 17.42 12.45
CA GLN A 151 9.60 16.45 11.40
C GLN A 151 8.54 16.35 10.31
N ARG A 152 7.73 17.40 10.10
CA ARG A 152 6.70 17.46 9.06
C ARG A 152 7.31 18.01 7.77
N ILE A 153 6.92 17.46 6.62
CA ILE A 153 7.44 17.92 5.32
C ILE A 153 6.93 19.34 5.03
N THR A 154 7.83 20.30 4.90
CA THR A 154 7.51 21.69 4.51
C THR A 154 7.81 21.99 3.05
N GLU A 155 8.74 21.26 2.44
CA GLU A 155 9.14 21.42 1.04
C GLU A 155 9.43 20.05 0.45
N ALA A 156 9.01 19.84 -0.80
CA ALA A 156 9.32 18.66 -1.60
C ALA A 156 9.55 19.08 -3.06
N TRP A 157 10.71 18.80 -3.64
CA TRP A 157 11.02 19.23 -5.01
C TRP A 157 12.01 18.31 -5.72
N THR A 158 12.09 18.48 -7.04
CA THR A 158 13.04 17.76 -7.91
C THR A 158 14.08 18.67 -8.55
N PRO A 159 15.27 18.86 -7.96
CA PRO A 159 16.30 19.73 -8.52
C PRO A 159 17.09 19.05 -9.67
N SER A 160 17.74 19.87 -10.51
CA SER A 160 18.73 19.43 -11.49
C SER A 160 20.08 19.06 -10.89
N GLY A 161 20.33 19.48 -9.66
CA GLY A 161 21.50 19.12 -8.85
C GLY A 161 21.11 18.27 -7.64
N GLY A 162 21.84 18.42 -6.53
CA GLY A 162 21.52 17.78 -5.25
C GLY A 162 20.65 18.63 -4.32
N CYS A 163 20.38 18.10 -3.14
CA CYS A 163 19.53 18.73 -2.12
C CYS A 163 20.19 19.88 -1.34
N ASP A 164 21.45 20.20 -1.63
CA ASP A 164 22.15 21.36 -1.05
C ASP A 164 21.71 22.70 -1.67
N GLN A 165 20.96 22.65 -2.77
CA GLN A 165 20.47 23.84 -3.47
C GLN A 165 19.04 24.16 -3.04
N ALA A 166 18.78 25.45 -2.78
CA ALA A 166 17.42 25.92 -2.53
C ALA A 166 16.51 25.62 -3.74
N PRO A 167 15.23 25.28 -3.51
CA PRO A 167 14.30 24.99 -4.59
C PRO A 167 14.08 26.23 -5.47
N ALA A 168 14.05 26.02 -6.78
CA ALA A 168 13.73 27.06 -7.76
C ALA A 168 13.07 26.43 -8.98
N VAL A 169 12.03 27.08 -9.51
CA VAL A 169 11.32 26.64 -10.73
C VAL A 169 12.28 26.46 -11.91
N ALA A 170 13.28 27.34 -12.04
CA ALA A 170 14.24 27.31 -13.14
C ALA A 170 15.21 26.12 -13.11
N THR A 171 15.33 25.44 -11.96
CA THR A 171 16.24 24.29 -11.78
C THR A 171 15.49 22.99 -11.57
N LEU A 172 14.17 22.96 -11.76
CA LEU A 172 13.43 21.70 -11.69
C LEU A 172 13.85 20.75 -12.81
N SER A 173 14.01 19.47 -12.48
CA SER A 173 14.54 18.47 -13.40
C SER A 173 13.96 17.07 -13.16
N GLY A 174 14.47 16.13 -13.94
CA GLY A 174 14.05 14.73 -13.93
C GLY A 174 12.85 14.44 -14.84
N PRO A 175 12.42 13.17 -14.86
CA PRO A 175 11.37 12.69 -15.75
C PRO A 175 9.96 13.24 -15.43
N ALA A 176 9.74 13.73 -14.21
CA ALA A 176 8.48 14.29 -13.78
C ALA A 176 8.71 15.41 -12.74
N PRO A 177 9.17 16.61 -13.18
CA PRO A 177 9.59 17.67 -12.28
C PRO A 177 8.42 18.22 -11.46
N TYR A 178 8.64 18.50 -10.18
CA TYR A 178 7.68 19.16 -9.30
C TYR A 178 8.36 19.98 -8.20
N TRP A 179 7.60 20.89 -7.60
CA TRP A 179 7.94 21.55 -6.36
C TRP A 179 6.67 21.92 -5.60
N GLN A 180 6.54 21.41 -4.37
CA GLN A 180 5.46 21.68 -3.44
C GLN A 180 6.00 22.22 -2.11
N SER A 181 5.35 23.26 -1.59
CA SER A 181 5.56 23.75 -0.22
C SER A 181 4.30 23.57 0.61
N PHE A 182 4.47 23.32 1.91
CA PHE A 182 3.38 23.02 2.84
C PHE A 182 3.49 23.86 4.12
N ALA A 183 2.34 24.36 4.59
CA ALA A 183 2.23 25.07 5.85
C ALA A 183 1.24 24.36 6.78
N TYR A 184 1.58 24.30 8.07
CA TYR A 184 0.77 23.62 9.08
C TYR A 184 0.46 24.53 10.25
N ASP A 185 -0.65 24.27 10.93
CA ASP A 185 -0.89 24.85 12.24
C ASP A 185 -0.11 24.12 13.34
N LYS A 186 -0.33 24.53 14.60
CA LYS A 186 0.36 23.94 15.77
C LYS A 186 -0.10 22.53 16.10
N VAL A 187 -1.28 22.12 15.64
CA VAL A 187 -1.85 20.80 15.95
C VAL A 187 -1.68 19.80 14.81
N GLY A 188 -1.19 20.24 13.65
CA GLY A 188 -0.85 19.37 12.52
C GLY A 188 -1.77 19.47 11.32
N ASN A 189 -2.78 20.35 11.34
CA ASN A 189 -3.61 20.57 10.15
C ASN A 189 -2.78 21.22 9.05
N ARG A 190 -2.82 20.68 7.82
CA ARG A 190 -2.20 21.28 6.63
C ARG A 190 -3.03 22.49 6.16
N LEU A 191 -2.57 23.69 6.53
CA LEU A 191 -3.24 24.97 6.24
C LEU A 191 -3.06 25.41 4.79
N ALA A 192 -1.91 25.13 4.20
CA ALA A 192 -1.66 25.48 2.81
C ALA A 192 -0.76 24.46 2.11
N GLU A 193 -0.96 24.34 0.81
CA GLU A 193 -0.12 23.63 -0.14
C GLU A 193 0.05 24.54 -1.36
N THR A 194 1.29 24.75 -1.78
CA THR A 194 1.60 25.56 -2.97
C THR A 194 2.35 24.74 -3.99
N ASP A 195 1.78 24.60 -5.18
CA ASP A 195 2.46 24.05 -6.34
C ASP A 195 3.20 25.15 -7.08
N HIS A 196 4.53 25.05 -7.14
CA HIS A 196 5.38 26.03 -7.80
C HIS A 196 5.67 25.61 -9.25
N THR A 197 5.24 26.43 -10.21
CA THR A 197 5.39 26.12 -11.64
C THR A 197 5.89 27.31 -12.44
N ALA A 198 6.41 27.07 -13.65
CA ALA A 198 6.81 28.13 -14.57
C ALA A 198 5.65 29.03 -15.01
N ALA A 199 4.41 28.54 -14.94
CA ALA A 199 3.22 29.33 -15.24
C ALA A 199 2.80 30.25 -14.08
N GLY A 200 3.39 30.07 -12.89
CA GLY A 200 3.02 30.72 -11.64
C GLY A 200 2.57 29.72 -10.58
N ASP A 201 2.48 30.20 -9.34
CA ASP A 201 2.12 29.37 -8.19
C ASP A 201 0.61 29.09 -8.16
N THR A 202 0.26 27.85 -7.82
CA THR A 202 -1.10 27.49 -7.42
C THR A 202 -1.12 27.28 -5.92
N VAL A 203 -1.78 28.20 -5.20
CA VAL A 203 -1.86 28.17 -3.74
C VAL A 203 -3.22 27.61 -3.33
N SER A 204 -3.21 26.50 -2.62
CA SER A 204 -4.38 25.85 -2.04
C SER A 204 -4.41 26.09 -0.54
N THR A 205 -5.43 26.78 -0.04
CA THR A 205 -5.60 27.07 1.39
C THR A 205 -6.75 26.26 1.97
N SER A 206 -6.47 25.57 3.07
CA SER A 206 -7.41 24.73 3.80
C SER A 206 -8.08 25.51 4.93
N ALA A 207 -9.38 25.32 5.08
CA ALA A 207 -10.17 25.92 6.14
C ALA A 207 -10.60 24.87 7.17
N PHE A 208 -10.27 25.11 8.43
CA PHE A 208 -10.64 24.27 9.57
C PHE A 208 -11.54 25.06 10.53
N PRO A 209 -12.43 24.41 11.28
CA PRO A 209 -13.16 25.06 12.35
C PRO A 209 -12.21 25.57 13.44
N PRO A 210 -12.61 26.54 14.29
CA PRO A 210 -11.77 27.04 15.38
C PRO A 210 -11.34 25.96 16.39
N THR A 211 -12.13 24.90 16.50
CA THR A 211 -11.84 23.71 17.31
C THR A 211 -12.12 22.47 16.49
N GLY A 212 -11.19 21.50 16.50
CA GLY A 212 -11.32 20.23 15.79
C GLY A 212 -10.45 20.14 14.53
N HIS A 213 -10.51 18.98 13.88
CA HIS A 213 -9.63 18.60 12.77
C HIS A 213 -10.39 18.29 11.47
N THR A 214 -11.69 18.61 11.41
CA THR A 214 -12.49 18.43 10.19
C THR A 214 -12.16 19.51 9.16
N LEU A 215 -11.95 19.13 7.90
CA LEU A 215 -11.59 20.07 6.85
C LEU A 215 -12.87 20.65 6.25
N SER A 216 -13.24 21.88 6.56
CA SER A 216 -14.48 22.48 6.01
C SER A 216 -14.41 22.76 4.50
N GLY A 217 -13.21 23.03 3.97
CA GLY A 217 -13.03 23.32 2.56
C GLY A 217 -11.60 23.65 2.19
N VAL A 218 -11.33 23.66 0.88
CA VAL A 218 -10.06 24.04 0.29
C VAL A 218 -10.35 25.05 -0.80
N SER A 219 -9.65 26.18 -0.80
CA SER A 219 -9.75 27.20 -1.86
C SER A 219 -8.40 27.33 -2.54
N SER A 220 -8.38 27.19 -3.86
CA SER A 220 -7.17 27.20 -4.67
C SER A 220 -7.20 28.35 -5.66
N THR A 221 -6.09 29.09 -5.76
CA THR A 221 -5.91 30.19 -6.71
C THR A 221 -4.57 30.05 -7.41
N GLY A 222 -4.56 30.20 -8.73
CA GLY A 222 -3.36 30.13 -9.54
C GLY A 222 -3.65 30.35 -11.02
N PRO A 223 -2.67 30.07 -11.90
CA PRO A 223 -2.80 30.26 -13.35
C PRO A 223 -3.97 29.48 -13.98
N GLY A 224 -4.38 28.36 -13.38
CA GLY A 224 -5.53 27.55 -13.81
C GLY A 224 -6.90 28.10 -13.38
N GLY A 225 -6.96 29.29 -12.79
CA GLY A 225 -8.18 29.88 -12.25
C GLY A 225 -8.50 29.44 -10.82
N ALA A 226 -9.49 30.09 -10.21
CA ALA A 226 -9.92 29.76 -8.86
C ALA A 226 -10.74 28.46 -8.83
N LYS A 227 -10.45 27.60 -7.86
CA LYS A 227 -11.20 26.36 -7.58
C LYS A 227 -11.50 26.29 -6.10
N SER A 228 -12.58 25.60 -5.75
CA SER A 228 -12.92 25.39 -4.35
C SER A 228 -13.56 24.04 -4.14
N SER A 229 -13.20 23.41 -3.02
CA SER A 229 -13.86 22.22 -2.50
C SER A 229 -14.49 22.52 -1.13
N GLN A 230 -15.57 21.81 -0.81
CA GLN A 230 -16.22 21.87 0.50
C GLN A 230 -16.45 20.45 1.01
N TYR A 231 -16.31 20.28 2.32
CA TYR A 231 -16.55 18.98 2.95
C TYR A 231 -17.48 19.13 4.14
N VAL A 232 -18.35 18.14 4.28
CA VAL A 232 -19.32 18.05 5.37
C VAL A 232 -19.10 16.71 6.08
N TYR A 233 -19.26 16.73 7.40
CA TYR A 233 -19.02 15.58 8.25
C TYR A 233 -20.28 15.22 9.04
N ASP A 234 -20.44 13.95 9.39
CA ASP A 234 -21.42 13.52 10.38
C ASP A 234 -20.95 13.83 11.82
N ALA A 235 -21.76 13.46 12.81
CA ALA A 235 -21.45 13.67 14.22
C ALA A 235 -20.29 12.80 14.74
N SER A 236 -19.97 11.71 14.05
CA SER A 236 -18.85 10.81 14.36
C SER A 236 -17.54 11.27 13.70
N GLY A 237 -17.58 12.28 12.84
CA GLY A 237 -16.44 12.81 12.12
C GLY A 237 -16.14 12.09 10.80
N ASN A 238 -17.07 11.33 10.25
CA ASN A 238 -16.92 10.77 8.90
C ASN A 238 -17.32 11.81 7.85
N THR A 239 -16.56 11.92 6.76
CA THR A 239 -16.90 12.82 5.65
C THR A 239 -18.13 12.31 4.92
N ILE A 240 -19.25 13.03 4.95
CA ILE A 240 -20.51 12.64 4.27
C ILE A 240 -20.72 13.35 2.92
N THR A 241 -20.05 14.48 2.70
CA THR A 241 -20.09 15.17 1.41
C THR A 241 -18.70 15.65 1.04
N ARG A 242 -18.27 15.35 -0.19
CA ARG A 242 -17.11 15.97 -0.85
C ARG A 242 -17.61 16.72 -2.09
N LYS A 243 -17.75 18.04 -1.97
CA LYS A 243 -18.05 18.92 -3.11
C LYS A 243 -16.74 19.34 -3.72
N LEU A 244 -16.33 18.66 -4.80
CA LEU A 244 -15.08 18.88 -5.52
C LEU A 244 -15.32 19.86 -6.70
N PRO A 245 -14.27 20.40 -7.34
CA PRO A 245 -14.42 21.23 -8.53
C PRO A 245 -15.06 20.42 -9.67
N GLY A 246 -16.32 20.72 -9.99
CA GLY A 246 -17.07 20.05 -11.07
C GLY A 246 -17.72 18.72 -10.68
N ALA A 247 -17.60 18.28 -9.43
CA ALA A 247 -18.08 16.99 -8.95
C ALA A 247 -18.66 17.11 -7.53
N THR A 248 -19.64 16.29 -7.18
CA THR A 248 -20.12 16.20 -5.80
C THR A 248 -20.37 14.76 -5.46
N GLN A 249 -19.65 14.29 -4.45
CA GLN A 249 -19.76 12.94 -3.93
C GLN A 249 -20.49 12.98 -2.59
N GLN A 250 -21.52 12.14 -2.46
CA GLN A 250 -22.16 11.82 -1.20
C GLN A 250 -21.62 10.49 -0.70
N LEU A 251 -21.19 10.46 0.56
CA LEU A 251 -20.53 9.32 1.18
C LEU A 251 -21.43 8.81 2.30
N ASP A 252 -21.92 7.58 2.15
CA ASP A 252 -22.70 6.88 3.16
C ASP A 252 -21.79 5.91 3.91
N TRP A 253 -21.86 5.91 5.24
CA TRP A 253 -21.05 5.09 6.12
C TRP A 253 -21.92 4.03 6.80
N ASP A 254 -21.35 2.84 7.04
CA ASP A 254 -22.01 1.80 7.80
C ASP A 254 -22.01 2.11 9.32
N ALA A 255 -22.68 1.27 10.10
CA ALA A 255 -22.79 1.45 11.55
C ALA A 255 -21.45 1.32 12.30
N ASP A 256 -20.44 0.72 11.67
CA ASP A 256 -19.10 0.53 12.22
C ASP A 256 -18.13 1.64 11.75
N GLY A 257 -18.61 2.62 10.98
CA GLY A 257 -17.79 3.75 10.50
C GLY A 257 -16.94 3.43 9.28
N ARG A 258 -17.31 2.44 8.46
CA ARG A 258 -16.67 2.12 7.17
C ARG A 258 -17.44 2.71 6.01
N LEU A 259 -16.75 3.11 4.94
CA LEU A 259 -17.40 3.73 3.78
C LEU A 259 -18.23 2.69 3.04
N ALA A 260 -19.55 2.76 3.13
CA ALA A 260 -20.44 1.78 2.52
C ALA A 260 -20.79 2.14 1.07
N LYS A 261 -20.86 3.44 0.74
CA LYS A 261 -21.27 3.89 -0.59
C LYS A 261 -20.81 5.29 -0.91
N VAL A 262 -20.47 5.52 -2.17
CA VAL A 262 -20.22 6.84 -2.76
C VAL A 262 -21.16 7.05 -3.93
N THR A 263 -21.87 8.17 -3.93
CA THR A 263 -22.74 8.58 -5.04
C THR A 263 -22.22 9.88 -5.64
N GLU A 264 -21.89 9.86 -6.93
CA GLU A 264 -21.48 11.02 -7.73
C GLU A 264 -22.38 11.16 -8.97
N GLY A 265 -23.41 11.99 -8.87
CA GLY A 265 -24.42 12.10 -9.92
C GLY A 265 -25.12 10.75 -10.14
N SER A 266 -24.95 10.16 -11.34
CA SER A 266 -25.46 8.82 -11.66
C SER A 266 -24.46 7.70 -11.39
N ASN A 267 -23.21 8.02 -11.04
CA ASN A 267 -22.20 7.02 -10.70
C ASN A 267 -22.37 6.64 -9.23
N VAL A 268 -22.43 5.33 -8.98
CA VAL A 268 -22.51 4.77 -7.64
C VAL A 268 -21.38 3.76 -7.51
N THR A 269 -20.62 3.86 -6.42
CA THR A 269 -19.71 2.82 -5.97
C THR A 269 -20.17 2.38 -4.58
N ASP A 270 -20.35 1.10 -4.33
CA ASP A 270 -20.72 0.57 -3.02
C ASP A 270 -19.79 -0.56 -2.59
N PHE A 271 -19.70 -0.75 -1.28
CA PHE A 271 -18.73 -1.61 -0.64
C PHE A 271 -19.41 -2.53 0.37
N VAL A 272 -18.95 -3.78 0.40
CA VAL A 272 -19.36 -4.78 1.38
C VAL A 272 -18.12 -5.21 2.14
N TYR A 273 -18.23 -5.26 3.47
CA TYR A 273 -17.17 -5.68 4.38
C TYR A 273 -17.51 -7.00 5.06
N ASP A 274 -16.48 -7.77 5.42
CA ASP A 274 -16.64 -8.93 6.29
C ASP A 274 -16.80 -8.52 7.77
N ALA A 275 -17.02 -9.51 8.64
CA ALA A 275 -17.22 -9.27 10.07
C ALA A 275 -15.97 -8.72 10.79
N ASP A 276 -14.78 -8.93 10.21
CA ASP A 276 -13.52 -8.41 10.73
C ASP A 276 -13.22 -7.00 10.18
N GLY A 277 -14.06 -6.49 9.27
CA GLY A 277 -13.96 -5.17 8.67
C GLY A 277 -13.08 -5.09 7.43
N ASN A 278 -12.65 -6.23 6.87
CA ASN A 278 -11.95 -6.22 5.59
C ASN A 278 -12.93 -6.01 4.45
N ARG A 279 -12.53 -5.22 3.46
CA ARG A 279 -13.35 -5.05 2.26
C ARG A 279 -13.45 -6.36 1.50
N LEU A 280 -14.67 -6.83 1.29
CA LEU A 280 -14.99 -8.07 0.59
C LEU A 280 -15.43 -7.82 -0.85
N ILE A 281 -16.28 -6.82 -1.09
CA ILE A 281 -16.82 -6.51 -2.43
C ILE A 281 -16.77 -5.01 -2.69
N ARG A 282 -16.49 -4.62 -3.93
CA ARG A 282 -16.78 -3.31 -4.50
C ARG A 282 -17.68 -3.47 -5.72
N HIS A 283 -18.80 -2.76 -5.75
CA HIS A 283 -19.57 -2.55 -6.98
C HIS A 283 -19.31 -1.15 -7.50
N ASP A 284 -19.11 -1.01 -8.80
CA ASP A 284 -18.94 0.27 -9.47
C ASP A 284 -19.67 0.26 -10.83
N ASN A 285 -19.73 1.40 -11.51
CA ASN A 285 -20.42 1.52 -12.80
C ASN A 285 -19.80 0.66 -13.93
N THR A 286 -18.61 0.09 -13.71
CA THR A 286 -17.93 -0.82 -14.63
C THR A 286 -18.15 -2.30 -14.28
N GLY A 287 -18.79 -2.63 -13.15
CA GLY A 287 -19.11 -4.00 -12.67
C GLY A 287 -18.77 -4.25 -11.19
N ALA A 288 -18.57 -5.52 -10.79
CA ALA A 288 -18.21 -5.91 -9.41
C ALA A 288 -16.76 -6.44 -9.25
N THR A 289 -16.11 -6.18 -8.12
CA THR A 289 -14.81 -6.73 -7.71
C THR A 289 -14.94 -7.41 -6.36
N LEU A 290 -14.57 -8.69 -6.28
CA LEU A 290 -14.43 -9.45 -5.05
C LEU A 290 -12.96 -9.48 -4.63
N TYR A 291 -12.69 -9.04 -3.41
CA TYR A 291 -11.37 -9.07 -2.79
C TYR A 291 -11.17 -10.38 -2.03
N LEU A 292 -10.12 -11.09 -2.38
CA LEU A 292 -9.78 -12.40 -1.86
C LEU A 292 -8.35 -12.36 -1.27
N ALA A 293 -7.96 -13.41 -0.55
CA ALA A 293 -6.63 -13.48 0.04
C ALA A 293 -5.54 -13.52 -1.05
N GLY A 294 -4.87 -12.38 -1.27
CA GLY A 294 -3.84 -12.22 -2.31
C GLY A 294 -4.39 -12.20 -3.74
N GLU A 295 -5.71 -12.07 -3.93
CA GLU A 295 -6.36 -12.07 -5.24
C GLU A 295 -7.50 -11.05 -5.32
N GLU A 296 -7.79 -10.59 -6.52
CA GLU A 296 -8.93 -9.75 -6.85
C GLU A 296 -9.67 -10.40 -8.02
N LEU A 297 -10.97 -10.67 -7.89
CA LEU A 297 -11.83 -11.19 -8.96
C LEU A 297 -12.79 -10.11 -9.43
N ARG A 298 -12.64 -9.67 -10.67
CA ARG A 298 -13.45 -8.67 -11.32
C ARG A 298 -14.46 -9.32 -12.28
N ILE A 299 -15.75 -9.05 -12.09
CA ILE A 299 -16.80 -9.30 -13.08
C ILE A 299 -17.18 -7.99 -13.77
N THR A 300 -16.68 -7.78 -14.99
CA THR A 300 -17.00 -6.58 -15.76
C THR A 300 -18.51 -6.49 -16.05
N LYS A 301 -19.00 -5.30 -16.38
CA LYS A 301 -20.40 -5.09 -16.78
C LYS A 301 -20.82 -5.92 -18.00
N ALA A 302 -19.85 -6.29 -18.84
CA ALA A 302 -20.05 -7.20 -19.98
C ALA A 302 -20.08 -8.69 -19.58
N GLY A 303 -19.84 -9.03 -18.31
CA GLY A 303 -19.85 -10.39 -17.78
C GLY A 303 -18.51 -11.12 -17.89
N ALA A 304 -17.41 -10.43 -18.25
CA ALA A 304 -16.09 -11.05 -18.26
C ALA A 304 -15.55 -11.21 -16.84
N ALA A 305 -14.98 -12.38 -16.54
CA ALA A 305 -14.35 -12.68 -15.26
C ALA A 305 -12.83 -12.56 -15.38
N GLU A 306 -12.26 -11.54 -14.74
CA GLU A 306 -10.85 -11.18 -14.80
C GLU A 306 -10.29 -11.26 -13.38
N ALA A 307 -9.20 -12.00 -13.19
CA ALA A 307 -8.54 -12.11 -11.90
C ALA A 307 -7.15 -11.47 -11.92
N THR A 308 -6.78 -10.92 -10.78
CA THR A 308 -5.43 -10.44 -10.49
C THR A 308 -4.94 -11.14 -9.22
N ARG A 309 -3.76 -11.75 -9.27
CA ARG A 309 -3.12 -12.45 -8.15
C ARG A 309 -1.81 -11.77 -7.80
N TYR A 310 -1.60 -11.49 -6.52
CA TYR A 310 -0.39 -10.87 -5.97
C TYR A 310 0.44 -11.92 -5.23
N TYR A 311 1.74 -11.97 -5.51
CA TYR A 311 2.65 -12.96 -4.93
C TYR A 311 3.54 -12.29 -3.90
N SER A 312 3.28 -12.59 -2.63
CA SER A 312 4.11 -12.12 -1.53
C SER A 312 5.29 -13.06 -1.30
N TYR A 313 6.44 -12.47 -0.99
CA TYR A 313 7.65 -13.14 -0.55
C TYR A 313 8.18 -12.44 0.71
N GLY A 314 7.97 -13.09 1.85
CA GLY A 314 8.12 -12.44 3.15
C GLY A 314 7.08 -11.32 3.30
N LYS A 315 7.54 -10.10 3.56
CA LYS A 315 6.67 -8.92 3.73
C LYS A 315 6.45 -8.12 2.45
N ARG A 316 7.11 -8.48 1.35
CA ARG A 316 7.07 -7.72 0.09
C ARG A 316 6.19 -8.41 -0.93
N THR A 317 5.48 -7.64 -1.73
CA THR A 317 4.84 -8.16 -2.95
C THR A 317 5.84 -8.12 -4.10
N VAL A 318 6.27 -9.29 -4.58
CA VAL A 318 7.35 -9.40 -5.59
C VAL A 318 6.84 -9.62 -7.00
N ALA A 319 5.57 -10.02 -7.16
CA ALA A 319 4.97 -10.17 -8.47
C ALA A 319 3.46 -9.97 -8.44
N VAL A 320 2.89 -9.70 -9.62
CA VAL A 320 1.46 -9.69 -9.89
C VAL A 320 1.18 -10.44 -11.19
N ARG A 321 0.13 -11.24 -11.22
CA ARG A 321 -0.35 -11.94 -12.42
C ARG A 321 -1.79 -11.56 -12.69
N ASP A 322 -2.08 -11.19 -13.93
CA ASP A 322 -3.44 -10.98 -14.42
C ASP A 322 -3.61 -11.62 -15.80
N GLY A 323 -4.69 -11.29 -16.52
CA GLY A 323 -4.94 -11.81 -17.87
C GLY A 323 -3.90 -11.42 -18.93
N SER A 324 -3.04 -10.44 -18.66
CA SER A 324 -1.95 -10.03 -19.55
C SER A 324 -0.65 -10.80 -19.31
N GLY A 325 -0.52 -11.47 -18.17
CA GLY A 325 0.66 -12.26 -17.80
C GLY A 325 1.18 -11.94 -16.40
N LEU A 326 2.41 -12.37 -16.13
CA LEU A 326 3.11 -12.12 -14.87
C LEU A 326 4.02 -10.89 -15.01
N SER A 327 4.04 -10.05 -13.99
CA SER A 327 4.97 -8.91 -13.87
C SER A 327 5.67 -8.94 -12.52
N TRP A 328 6.98 -8.76 -12.52
CA TRP A 328 7.79 -8.54 -11.33
C TRP A 328 7.56 -7.15 -10.80
N LEU A 329 7.47 -7.00 -9.47
CA LEU A 329 7.27 -5.71 -8.81
C LEU A 329 8.51 -5.31 -8.02
N ALA A 330 8.86 -4.04 -8.09
CA ALA A 330 9.86 -3.42 -7.22
C ALA A 330 9.25 -2.20 -6.53
N GLY A 331 9.23 -2.25 -5.19
CA GLY A 331 8.79 -1.17 -4.32
C GLY A 331 9.92 -0.36 -3.70
N ASP A 332 9.55 0.74 -3.07
CA ASP A 332 10.43 1.54 -2.22
C ASP A 332 10.59 0.94 -0.81
N ILE A 333 11.21 1.69 0.10
CA ILE A 333 11.40 1.28 1.51
C ILE A 333 10.09 1.09 2.28
N GLN A 334 8.96 1.56 1.75
CA GLN A 334 7.61 1.39 2.31
C GLN A 334 6.80 0.32 1.57
N ASP A 335 7.45 -0.46 0.69
CA ASP A 335 6.84 -1.46 -0.21
C ASP A 335 5.80 -0.86 -1.18
N THR A 336 5.83 0.45 -1.43
CA THR A 336 5.03 1.02 -2.51
C THR A 336 5.66 0.63 -3.84
N SER A 337 5.07 -0.35 -4.52
CA SER A 337 5.51 -0.76 -5.87
C SER A 337 5.55 0.45 -6.82
N GLN A 338 6.72 0.80 -7.37
CA GLN A 338 6.88 1.90 -8.35
C GLN A 338 7.26 1.37 -9.74
N ILE A 339 7.85 0.18 -9.82
CA ILE A 339 8.30 -0.44 -11.06
C ILE A 339 7.64 -1.80 -11.22
N ALA A 340 7.15 -2.07 -12.43
CA ALA A 340 6.69 -3.38 -12.88
C ALA A 340 7.51 -3.81 -14.10
N ILE A 341 7.96 -5.07 -14.13
CA ILE A 341 8.73 -5.64 -15.24
C ILE A 341 8.02 -6.90 -15.73
N GLY A 342 7.56 -6.91 -16.98
CA GLY A 342 6.89 -8.08 -17.54
C GLY A 342 7.82 -9.30 -17.55
N SER A 343 7.37 -10.44 -17.03
CA SER A 343 8.24 -11.60 -16.80
C SER A 343 8.84 -12.14 -18.09
N ASP A 344 8.08 -12.13 -19.19
CA ASP A 344 8.51 -12.63 -20.49
C ASP A 344 9.07 -11.52 -21.39
N SER A 345 8.41 -10.36 -21.44
CA SER A 345 8.77 -9.26 -22.34
C SER A 345 9.93 -8.40 -21.82
N GLN A 346 10.22 -8.49 -20.51
CA GLN A 346 11.14 -7.62 -19.78
C GLN A 346 10.84 -6.12 -19.96
N GLN A 347 9.62 -5.78 -20.37
CA GLN A 347 9.19 -4.39 -20.52
C GLN A 347 9.00 -3.76 -19.14
N VAL A 348 9.61 -2.59 -18.95
CA VAL A 348 9.59 -1.85 -17.69
C VAL A 348 8.49 -0.79 -17.74
N THR A 349 7.59 -0.85 -16.78
CA THR A 349 6.60 0.19 -16.50
C THR A 349 6.97 0.84 -15.18
N GLN A 350 7.05 2.17 -15.16
CA GLN A 350 7.35 2.93 -13.95
C GLN A 350 6.24 3.95 -13.70
N ARG A 351 5.70 3.94 -12.48
CA ARG A 351 4.85 5.02 -11.97
C ARG A 351 5.66 5.88 -11.00
N ARG A 352 5.15 7.06 -10.71
CA ARG A 352 5.71 8.00 -9.73
C ARG A 352 4.57 8.61 -8.94
N GLN A 353 4.88 9.02 -7.73
CA GLN A 353 3.93 9.71 -6.84
C GLN A 353 4.58 10.96 -6.23
N LEU A 354 3.72 11.90 -5.86
CA LEU A 354 4.00 13.00 -4.94
C LEU A 354 4.09 12.45 -3.51
N PRO A 355 4.61 13.23 -2.54
CA PRO A 355 4.86 12.72 -1.18
C PRO A 355 3.64 12.08 -0.51
N PHE A 356 2.45 12.63 -0.75
CA PHE A 356 1.20 12.14 -0.17
C PHE A 356 0.45 11.12 -1.07
N GLY A 357 1.13 10.51 -2.05
CA GLY A 357 0.60 9.38 -2.82
C GLY A 357 -0.16 9.73 -4.10
N ALA A 358 -0.40 11.02 -4.39
CA ALA A 358 -0.99 11.44 -5.66
C ALA A 358 -0.04 11.15 -6.85
N PRO A 359 -0.53 10.75 -8.03
CA PRO A 359 0.34 10.46 -9.18
C PRO A 359 1.20 11.65 -9.63
N ARG A 360 2.47 11.39 -9.97
CA ARG A 360 3.44 12.40 -10.47
C ARG A 360 3.84 12.10 -11.91
N GLY A 361 3.75 13.10 -12.79
CA GLY A 361 4.18 12.96 -14.20
C GLY A 361 3.22 12.17 -15.10
N GLY A 362 1.95 12.05 -14.70
CA GLY A 362 0.92 11.28 -15.41
C GLY A 362 0.72 9.87 -14.84
N SER A 363 -0.45 9.27 -15.10
CA SER A 363 -0.77 7.92 -14.63
C SER A 363 -0.23 6.86 -15.59
N ALA A 364 0.76 6.09 -15.16
CA ALA A 364 1.19 4.89 -15.87
C ALA A 364 0.14 3.77 -15.73
N LEU A 365 -0.02 2.95 -16.77
CA LEU A 365 -0.83 1.72 -16.70
C LEU A 365 -0.06 0.66 -15.92
N PHE A 366 -0.17 0.72 -14.59
CA PHE A 366 0.47 -0.21 -13.68
C PHE A 366 -0.40 -1.46 -13.49
N PRO A 367 0.18 -2.68 -13.40
CA PRO A 367 -0.60 -3.90 -13.22
C PRO A 367 -1.26 -3.96 -11.83
N GLY A 368 -2.50 -4.43 -11.80
CA GLY A 368 -3.33 -4.48 -10.58
C GLY A 368 -3.81 -3.11 -10.10
N GLN A 369 -4.45 -3.10 -8.93
CA GLN A 369 -5.03 -1.91 -8.31
C GLN A 369 -4.24 -1.42 -7.08
N LYS A 370 -3.14 -2.08 -6.72
CA LYS A 370 -2.34 -1.73 -5.53
C LYS A 370 -1.51 -0.46 -5.79
N GLY A 371 -1.61 0.50 -4.89
CA GLY A 371 -1.09 1.85 -4.98
C GLY A 371 -0.16 2.22 -3.83
N PHE A 372 -0.33 3.46 -3.36
CA PHE A 372 0.37 4.04 -2.21
C PHE A 372 0.38 3.07 -1.02
N VAL A 373 1.58 2.72 -0.53
CA VAL A 373 1.84 1.79 0.59
C VAL A 373 1.04 0.47 0.53
N GLY A 374 0.79 -0.03 -0.68
CA GLY A 374 0.05 -1.28 -0.88
C GLY A 374 -1.49 -1.16 -0.78
N GLY A 375 -2.02 0.05 -0.60
CA GLY A 375 -3.45 0.34 -0.60
C GLY A 375 -4.14 0.00 -1.92
N THR A 376 -5.45 -0.26 -1.90
CA THR A 376 -6.19 -0.46 -3.15
C THR A 376 -6.71 0.88 -3.69
N ILE A 377 -6.35 1.21 -4.93
CA ILE A 377 -6.82 2.41 -5.62
C ILE A 377 -8.25 2.18 -6.14
N ASP A 378 -9.19 2.99 -5.67
CA ASP A 378 -10.57 3.01 -6.14
C ASP A 378 -10.76 4.19 -7.12
N SER A 379 -10.37 3.94 -8.37
CA SER A 379 -10.35 4.95 -9.43
C SER A 379 -11.72 5.54 -9.75
N SER A 380 -12.82 4.83 -9.44
CA SER A 380 -14.19 5.32 -9.62
C SER A 380 -14.56 6.46 -8.66
N ILE A 381 -13.84 6.61 -7.55
CA ILE A 381 -14.11 7.63 -6.51
C ILE A 381 -12.88 8.48 -6.16
N GLY A 382 -11.72 8.15 -6.73
CA GLY A 382 -10.47 8.90 -6.55
C GLY A 382 -9.88 8.77 -5.15
N LEU A 383 -10.13 7.65 -4.48
CA LEU A 383 -9.63 7.33 -3.14
C LEU A 383 -8.73 6.10 -3.17
N THR A 384 -7.99 5.89 -2.09
CA THR A 384 -7.23 4.67 -1.84
C THR A 384 -7.66 4.09 -0.49
N GLN A 385 -8.11 2.84 -0.49
CA GLN A 385 -8.35 2.11 0.75
C GLN A 385 -7.01 1.71 1.37
N LEU A 386 -6.71 2.25 2.55
CA LEU A 386 -5.58 1.88 3.39
C LEU A 386 -6.11 1.14 4.63
N GLY A 387 -5.91 -0.18 4.64
CA GLY A 387 -6.50 -1.10 5.62
C GLY A 387 -7.98 -0.83 5.88
N ILE A 388 -8.30 -0.18 7.00
CA ILE A 388 -9.69 0.09 7.42
C ILE A 388 -10.21 1.49 7.07
N ARG A 389 -9.36 2.41 6.57
CA ARG A 389 -9.75 3.79 6.27
C ARG A 389 -9.57 4.16 4.80
N GLU A 390 -10.42 5.09 4.37
CA GLU A 390 -10.37 5.69 3.04
C GLU A 390 -9.46 6.92 3.06
N TYR A 391 -8.43 6.87 2.22
CA TYR A 391 -7.41 7.91 2.10
C TYR A 391 -7.60 8.71 0.82
N ASP A 392 -7.57 10.04 0.95
CA ASP A 392 -7.56 10.97 -0.18
C ASP A 392 -6.12 11.41 -0.47
N PRO A 393 -5.47 10.87 -1.53
CA PRO A 393 -4.09 11.22 -1.86
C PRO A 393 -3.91 12.66 -2.34
N THR A 394 -4.99 13.32 -2.79
CA THR A 394 -4.93 14.74 -3.20
C THR A 394 -4.89 15.64 -1.96
N LEU A 395 -5.66 15.30 -0.93
CA LEU A 395 -5.67 16.03 0.34
C LEU A 395 -4.57 15.57 1.31
N GLY A 396 -3.96 14.41 1.06
CA GLY A 396 -2.98 13.79 1.94
C GLY A 396 -3.53 13.41 3.32
N ARG A 397 -4.80 13.00 3.40
CA ARG A 397 -5.48 12.73 4.68
C ARG A 397 -6.59 11.68 4.58
N PHE A 398 -6.97 11.11 5.71
CA PHE A 398 -8.11 10.19 5.82
C PHE A 398 -9.46 10.92 5.80
N LEU A 399 -10.52 10.20 5.38
CA LEU A 399 -11.89 10.71 5.34
C LEU A 399 -12.71 10.43 6.60
N SER A 400 -12.23 9.57 7.48
CA SER A 400 -12.82 9.24 8.79
C SER A 400 -11.79 9.44 9.90
N VAL A 401 -12.31 9.57 11.14
CA VAL A 401 -11.48 9.68 12.34
C VAL A 401 -10.74 8.37 12.57
N ASP A 402 -9.51 8.46 13.05
CA ASP A 402 -8.73 7.31 13.51
C ASP A 402 -9.45 6.54 14.62
N PRO A 403 -9.75 5.24 14.43
CA PRO A 403 -10.33 4.43 15.49
C PRO A 403 -9.34 4.17 16.65
N VAL A 404 -8.04 4.31 16.41
CA VAL A 404 -6.99 4.14 17.41
C VAL A 404 -6.46 5.51 17.82
N ALA A 405 -7.11 6.13 18.81
CA ALA A 405 -6.62 7.38 19.38
C ALA A 405 -5.55 7.11 20.45
N ASN A 406 -4.29 7.42 20.15
CA ASN A 406 -3.21 7.44 21.14
C ASN A 406 -3.16 8.80 21.85
N GLN A 407 -3.48 8.81 23.14
CA GLN A 407 -3.54 10.06 23.92
C GLN A 407 -2.17 10.59 24.36
N ASP A 408 -1.11 9.78 24.23
CA ASP A 408 0.24 10.12 24.65
C ASP A 408 1.09 10.70 23.49
N ASP A 409 0.60 10.65 22.26
CA ASP A 409 1.23 11.28 21.09
C ASP A 409 0.33 12.37 20.50
N SER A 410 0.76 13.62 20.66
CA SER A 410 0.02 14.79 20.18
C SER A 410 -0.21 14.83 18.67
N GLN A 411 0.63 14.15 17.87
CA GLN A 411 0.45 14.08 16.43
C GLN A 411 -0.52 12.95 16.04
N GLN A 412 -0.56 11.84 16.80
CA GLN A 412 -1.59 10.80 16.64
C GLN A 412 -2.98 11.21 17.18
N LEU A 413 -3.05 12.19 18.09
CA LEU A 413 -4.33 12.81 18.46
C LEU A 413 -5.02 13.50 17.26
N HIS A 414 -4.27 13.82 16.21
CA HIS A 414 -4.83 14.38 14.99
C HIS A 414 -5.46 13.28 14.13
N GLY A 415 -6.69 12.88 14.45
CA GLY A 415 -7.39 11.71 13.90
C GLY A 415 -7.64 11.63 12.39
N TYR A 416 -7.09 12.54 11.57
CA TYR A 416 -7.18 12.48 10.10
C TYR A 416 -5.83 12.53 9.39
N THR A 417 -4.75 12.90 10.09
CA THR A 417 -3.45 13.13 9.42
C THR A 417 -2.84 11.79 9.07
N TYR A 418 -2.29 11.69 7.87
CA TYR A 418 -1.52 10.52 7.48
C TYR A 418 -0.06 10.69 7.90
N ALA A 419 0.47 9.69 8.62
CA ALA A 419 1.89 9.53 8.92
C ALA A 419 2.56 10.81 9.45
N ASP A 420 1.88 11.53 10.35
CA ASP A 420 2.37 12.77 10.98
C ASP A 420 2.82 13.85 9.97
N ASN A 421 2.20 13.92 8.78
CA ASN A 421 2.65 14.79 7.67
C ASN A 421 4.10 14.53 7.21
N ASN A 422 4.65 13.33 7.47
CA ASN A 422 5.93 12.86 6.95
C ASN A 422 5.76 11.50 6.23
N PRO A 423 4.98 11.46 5.14
CA PRO A 423 4.68 10.23 4.41
C PRO A 423 5.89 9.60 3.70
N ILE A 424 7.00 10.32 3.56
CA ILE A 424 8.23 9.79 2.94
C ILE A 424 9.01 8.91 3.92
N THR A 425 8.98 9.25 5.20
CA THR A 425 9.70 8.50 6.26
C THR A 425 8.77 7.51 6.95
N LYS A 426 7.54 7.94 7.27
CA LYS A 426 6.54 7.20 8.04
C LYS A 426 5.45 6.67 7.09
N MET A 427 4.82 5.55 7.46
CA MET A 427 3.74 4.93 6.69
C MET A 427 2.66 4.36 7.63
N ASP A 428 1.41 4.36 7.18
CA ASP A 428 0.26 3.71 7.86
C ASP A 428 -0.51 2.81 6.86
N PRO A 429 0.06 1.65 6.45
CA PRO A 429 -0.61 0.74 5.53
C PRO A 429 -1.92 0.15 6.10
N SER A 430 -2.04 0.00 7.43
CA SER A 430 -3.26 -0.49 8.08
C SER A 430 -4.35 0.58 8.17
N GLY A 431 -3.97 1.85 8.05
CA GLY A 431 -4.89 2.95 8.30
C GLY A 431 -5.34 3.01 9.76
N ALA A 432 -4.52 2.57 10.72
CA ALA A 432 -4.87 2.55 12.15
C ALA A 432 -3.74 3.10 13.04
N ASP A 433 -2.48 2.77 12.78
CA ASP A 433 -1.36 3.34 13.52
C ASP A 433 -0.05 3.18 12.72
N TRP A 434 0.52 4.33 12.33
CA TRP A 434 1.78 4.37 11.61
C TRP A 434 2.96 3.84 12.44
N PHE A 435 2.95 3.97 13.76
CA PHE A 435 4.08 3.57 14.61
C PHE A 435 4.17 2.05 14.74
N THR A 436 3.04 1.39 14.99
CA THR A 436 2.96 -0.07 15.03
C THR A 436 3.26 -0.70 13.67
N ASP A 437 2.81 -0.09 12.56
CA ASP A 437 3.09 -0.58 11.22
C ASP A 437 4.57 -0.41 10.80
N TYR A 438 5.17 0.74 11.15
CA TYR A 438 6.59 1.00 10.94
C TYR A 438 7.47 -0.02 11.69
N LEU A 439 7.16 -0.29 12.97
CA LEU A 439 7.83 -1.34 13.74
C LEU A 439 7.59 -2.74 13.17
N ASN A 440 6.36 -3.08 12.76
CA ASN A 440 6.06 -4.40 12.21
C ASN A 440 6.85 -4.70 10.94
N ILE A 441 7.16 -3.70 10.12
CA ILE A 441 7.99 -3.87 8.92
C ILE A 441 9.48 -3.98 9.28
N ILE A 442 9.98 -3.17 10.21
CA ILE A 442 11.41 -3.11 10.57
C ILE A 442 11.85 -4.22 11.56
N THR A 443 11.03 -4.55 12.56
CA THR A 443 11.39 -5.48 13.65
C THR A 443 10.69 -6.84 13.58
N GLY A 444 9.65 -6.97 12.74
CA GLY A 444 8.78 -8.15 12.69
C GLY A 444 7.70 -8.14 13.78
N PRO A 445 6.60 -8.91 13.60
CA PRO A 445 5.61 -9.06 14.66
C PRO A 445 6.23 -9.81 15.84
N PRO A 446 5.78 -9.58 17.08
CA PRO A 446 6.15 -10.44 18.19
C PRO A 446 5.73 -11.88 17.88
N PRO A 447 6.52 -12.89 18.26
CA PRO A 447 6.17 -14.28 18.03
C PRO A 447 4.78 -14.56 18.62
N ALA A 448 3.92 -15.21 17.84
CA ALA A 448 2.60 -15.61 18.30
C ALA A 448 2.76 -16.41 19.61
N PRO A 449 1.99 -16.10 20.66
CA PRO A 449 2.03 -16.92 21.87
C PRO A 449 1.68 -18.36 21.48
N PRO A 450 2.36 -19.36 22.05
CA PRO A 450 2.12 -20.76 21.70
C PRO A 450 0.64 -21.06 21.87
N ALA A 451 0.04 -21.63 20.82
CA ALA A 451 -1.37 -22.00 20.79
C ALA A 451 -1.72 -22.72 22.09
N ALA A 452 -2.58 -22.10 22.91
CA ALA A 452 -3.08 -22.73 24.12
C ALA A 452 -3.76 -24.03 23.68
N GLY A 453 -3.11 -25.16 24.04
CA GLY A 453 -3.39 -26.45 23.47
C GLY A 453 -4.87 -26.76 23.43
N ALA A 454 -5.34 -27.17 22.25
CA ALA A 454 -6.64 -27.78 22.07
C ALA A 454 -6.80 -28.88 23.14
N ARG A 455 -7.63 -28.62 24.16
CA ARG A 455 -8.06 -29.66 25.07
C ARG A 455 -8.81 -30.68 24.22
N ARG A 456 -8.13 -31.79 23.92
CA ARG A 456 -8.75 -32.97 23.34
C ARG A 456 -9.89 -33.40 24.27
N CYS A 457 -11.11 -33.05 23.94
CA CYS A 457 -12.29 -33.77 24.41
C CYS A 457 -12.25 -35.16 23.76
N ARG A 458 -11.49 -36.08 24.34
CA ARG A 458 -11.64 -37.52 24.05
C ARG A 458 -12.92 -37.97 24.73
N SER A 459 -13.92 -38.28 23.91
CA SER A 459 -15.07 -39.07 24.30
C SER A 459 -14.60 -40.39 24.91
N ARG A 460 -15.00 -40.66 26.16
CA ARG A 460 -15.06 -42.01 26.71
C ARG A 460 -16.28 -42.12 27.60
N TRP A 461 -17.33 -42.65 27.01
CA TRP A 461 -18.31 -43.45 27.72
C TRP A 461 -17.56 -44.51 28.54
N ASP A 462 -17.66 -44.48 29.86
CA ASP A 462 -17.48 -45.69 30.66
C ASP A 462 -18.13 -45.59 32.06
N ARG A 463 -19.11 -46.48 32.25
CA ARG A 463 -19.42 -47.25 33.48
C ARG A 463 -19.86 -46.49 34.74
N CYS A 464 -21.17 -46.20 34.79
CA CYS A 464 -21.90 -46.17 36.06
C CYS A 464 -22.24 -47.62 36.50
N ARG A 465 -21.41 -48.18 37.39
CA ARG A 465 -21.59 -49.53 37.95
C ARG A 465 -22.65 -49.50 39.04
N ARG A 466 -23.70 -50.31 38.87
CA ARG A 466 -24.68 -50.69 39.90
C ARG A 466 -23.97 -51.22 41.16
N ARG A 467 -24.31 -50.68 42.33
CA ARG A 467 -24.31 -51.41 43.60
C ARG A 467 -25.65 -51.18 44.32
N ARG A 468 -26.44 -52.26 44.41
CA ARG A 468 -27.57 -52.41 45.35
C ARG A 468 -27.03 -52.92 46.69
N GLY A 469 -27.65 -52.48 47.80
CA GLY A 469 -27.62 -53.14 49.12
C GLY A 469 -27.60 -52.12 50.27
N ARG A 470 -28.74 -51.65 50.81
CA ARG A 470 -29.62 -52.18 51.89
C ARG A 470 -29.02 -52.18 53.33
N ARG A 471 -29.86 -51.69 54.27
CA ARG A 471 -29.85 -51.72 55.76
C ARG A 471 -29.09 -50.53 56.39
N GLN A 472 -29.61 -49.80 57.38
CA GLN A 472 -30.82 -49.89 58.22
C GLN A 472 -31.61 -48.58 58.16
#